data_AF-A0A538TP36-F1
#
_entry.id   AF-A0A538TP36-F1
#
_cell.length_a   1.000
_cell.length_b   1.000
_cell.length_c   1.000
_cell.angle_alpha   90.00
_cell.angle_beta   90.00
_cell.angle_gamma   90.00
#
_symmetry.space_group_name_H-M   'P 1'
#
loop_
_entity.id
_entity.type
_entity.pdbx_description
1 polymer ?
#
loop_
_entity_poly.entity_id
_entity_poly.type
_entity_poly.pdbx_seq_one_letter_code
_entity_poly.pdbx_strand_id
1 'polypeptide(L)'
;MPRSRARPASRERRIDRINWMEFAELVPRHINTALLPVGTLEAHGVTSLGTDNEIPLRLSEAVAERVNAAVAPPIPYGVTAHLGALAGGTHVPAPAFTEYVTAVITALAHQG
;
A
#
# COMPACT_ATOMS: atom_id res chain seq x y z
N MET A 1 -19.13 -9.93 35.70
CA MET A 1 -18.20 -10.54 34.73
C MET A 1 -17.54 -9.42 33.95
N PRO A 2 -16.24 -9.11 34.12
CA PRO A 2 -15.58 -8.16 33.25
C PRO A 2 -15.47 -8.81 31.87
N ARG A 3 -16.09 -8.19 30.86
CA ARG A 3 -15.93 -8.62 29.47
C ARG A 3 -14.45 -8.58 29.15
N SER A 4 -13.86 -9.74 28.90
CA SER A 4 -12.52 -9.87 28.32
C SER A 4 -12.41 -8.89 27.16
N ARG A 5 -11.51 -7.90 27.25
CA ARG A 5 -11.19 -7.05 26.11
C ARG A 5 -10.65 -7.99 25.04
N ALA A 6 -11.44 -8.24 24.00
CA ALA A 6 -11.02 -9.07 22.89
C ALA A 6 -9.68 -8.54 22.38
N ARG A 7 -8.68 -9.43 22.27
CA ARG A 7 -7.42 -9.12 21.59
C ARG A 7 -7.79 -8.62 20.18
N PRO A 8 -7.21 -7.52 19.67
CA PRO A 8 -7.52 -7.08 18.31
C PRO A 8 -7.36 -8.28 17.35
N ALA A 9 -8.38 -8.47 16.51
CA ALA A 9 -8.72 -9.74 15.88
C ALA A 9 -7.63 -10.29 14.95
N SER A 10 -6.67 -9.47 14.52
CA SER A 10 -5.49 -9.96 13.80
C SER A 10 -4.30 -8.99 14.01
N ARG A 11 -3.07 -9.51 13.92
CA ARG A 11 -1.86 -8.69 13.75
C ARG A 11 -1.65 -8.28 12.30
N GLU A 12 -2.43 -8.86 11.38
CA GLU A 12 -2.31 -8.58 9.96
C GLU A 12 -2.68 -7.11 9.72
N ARG A 13 -1.75 -6.38 9.11
CA ARG A 13 -1.92 -4.96 8.78
C ARG A 13 -2.29 -4.78 7.32
N ARG A 14 -2.10 -5.80 6.48
CA ARG A 14 -2.41 -5.74 5.06
C ARG A 14 -3.90 -5.87 4.80
N ILE A 15 -4.46 -4.86 4.13
CA ILE A 15 -5.89 -4.79 3.80
C ILE A 15 -6.30 -5.93 2.86
N ASP A 16 -5.42 -6.36 1.95
CA ASP A 16 -5.67 -7.45 1.00
C ASP A 16 -5.56 -8.86 1.61
N ARG A 17 -5.24 -8.96 2.90
CA ARG A 17 -5.09 -10.24 3.63
C ARG A 17 -6.15 -10.47 4.70
N ILE A 18 -7.07 -9.51 4.87
CA ILE A 18 -8.20 -9.62 5.78
C ILE A 18 -9.51 -9.50 5.00
N ASN A 19 -10.61 -10.00 5.58
CA ASN A 19 -11.93 -9.83 4.97
C ASN A 19 -12.57 -8.49 5.36
N TRP A 20 -13.64 -8.11 4.67
CA TRP A 20 -14.30 -6.80 4.86
C TRP A 20 -14.89 -6.61 6.26
N MET A 21 -15.29 -7.68 6.96
CA MET A 21 -15.81 -7.61 8.33
C MET A 21 -14.68 -7.34 9.33
N GLU A 22 -13.51 -7.98 9.15
CA GLU A 22 -12.31 -7.68 9.93
C GLU A 22 -11.83 -6.25 9.69
N PHE A 23 -11.86 -5.79 8.43
CA PHE A 23 -11.54 -4.41 8.10
C PHE A 23 -12.47 -3.42 8.81
N ALA A 24 -13.80 -3.65 8.77
CA ALA A 24 -14.79 -2.78 9.42
C ALA A 24 -14.67 -2.72 10.95
N GLU A 25 -14.09 -3.75 11.59
CA GLU A 25 -13.77 -3.72 13.01
C GLU A 25 -12.49 -2.94 13.32
N LEU A 26 -11.52 -2.92 12.40
CA LEU A 26 -10.22 -2.24 12.58
C LEU A 26 -10.26 -0.76 12.17
N VAL A 27 -10.84 -0.45 11.01
CA VAL A 27 -10.88 0.87 10.40
C VAL A 27 -12.32 1.42 10.44
N PRO A 28 -12.56 2.64 10.93
CA PRO A 28 -11.59 3.57 11.53
C PRO A 28 -11.39 3.41 13.04
N ARG A 29 -12.05 2.42 13.66
CA ARG A 29 -12.21 2.32 15.13
C ARG A 29 -10.88 2.22 15.88
N HIS A 30 -9.89 1.55 15.30
CA HIS A 30 -8.60 1.27 15.91
C HIS A 30 -7.42 1.76 15.08
N ILE A 31 -7.61 1.89 13.76
CA ILE A 31 -6.61 2.32 12.79
C ILE A 31 -7.27 3.38 11.91
N ASN A 32 -6.66 4.55 11.80
CA ASN A 32 -7.11 5.66 10.94
C ASN A 32 -5.99 6.17 10.01
N THR A 33 -4.92 5.40 9.90
CA THR A 33 -3.75 5.72 9.08
C THR A 33 -3.55 4.58 8.08
N ALA A 34 -3.35 4.94 6.81
CA ALA A 34 -3.02 3.99 5.75
C ALA A 34 -1.62 4.28 5.20
N LEU A 35 -0.83 3.22 5.02
CA LEU A 35 0.39 3.23 4.21
C LEU A 35 0.00 2.70 2.83
N LEU A 36 0.19 3.53 1.81
CA LEU A 36 0.02 3.15 0.41
C LEU A 36 1.39 3.02 -0.23
N PRO A 37 1.92 1.80 -0.41
CA PRO A 37 3.16 1.62 -1.14
C PRO A 37 2.96 2.01 -2.61
N VAL A 38 3.88 2.79 -3.14
CA VAL A 38 3.85 3.26 -4.53
C VAL A 38 5.22 3.00 -5.13
N GLY A 39 5.23 2.39 -6.31
CA GLY A 39 6.46 2.06 -7.01
C GLY A 39 6.27 2.03 -8.53
N THR A 40 7.13 1.29 -9.20
CA THR A 40 7.16 1.17 -10.65
C THR A 40 7.97 -0.05 -11.11
N LEU A 41 8.01 -0.29 -12.41
CA LEU A 41 8.97 -1.19 -13.05
C LEU A 41 9.99 -0.38 -13.84
N GLU A 42 11.25 -0.37 -13.39
CA GLU A 42 12.34 0.32 -14.06
C GLU A 42 13.71 -0.33 -13.85
N ALA A 43 14.65 0.01 -14.73
CA ALA A 43 15.99 -0.57 -14.70
C ALA A 43 16.83 -0.02 -13.54
N HIS A 44 17.43 -0.94 -12.78
CA HIS A 44 18.29 -0.65 -11.62
C HIS A 44 19.67 -1.32 -11.76
N GLY A 45 20.25 -1.28 -12.97
CA GLY A 45 21.48 -2.00 -13.28
C GLY A 45 21.27 -3.52 -13.28
N VAL A 46 21.95 -4.22 -12.38
CA VAL A 46 21.90 -5.70 -12.29
C VAL A 46 20.80 -6.22 -11.34
N THR A 47 20.03 -5.34 -10.70
CA THR A 47 18.99 -5.73 -9.74
C THR A 47 17.61 -5.87 -10.41
N SER A 48 16.61 -6.27 -9.62
CA SER A 48 15.24 -6.52 -10.10
C SER A 48 14.56 -5.23 -10.60
N LEU A 49 13.77 -5.35 -11.67
CA LEU A 49 12.93 -4.27 -12.21
C LEU A 49 11.90 -3.75 -11.19
N GLY A 50 11.46 -4.61 -10.26
CA GLY A 50 10.47 -4.29 -9.24
C GLY A 50 11.05 -3.80 -7.93
N THR A 51 12.30 -3.33 -7.92
CA THR A 51 12.96 -2.82 -6.69
C THR A 51 12.09 -1.77 -6.01
N ASP A 52 11.50 -0.86 -6.78
CA ASP A 52 10.62 0.22 -6.29
C ASP A 52 9.26 -0.27 -5.80
N ASN A 53 8.89 -1.52 -6.06
CA ASN A 53 7.67 -2.12 -5.51
C ASN A 53 7.97 -2.91 -4.23
N GLU A 54 9.04 -3.71 -4.25
CA GLU A 54 9.41 -4.57 -3.13
C GLU A 54 9.85 -3.75 -1.91
N ILE A 55 10.73 -2.75 -2.10
CA ILE A 55 11.28 -1.99 -0.97
C ILE A 55 10.17 -1.24 -0.20
N PRO A 56 9.31 -0.42 -0.84
CA PRO A 56 8.27 0.29 -0.11
C PRO A 56 7.22 -0.62 0.52
N LEU A 57 6.88 -1.75 -0.13
CA LEU A 57 5.94 -2.71 0.45
C LEU A 57 6.51 -3.32 1.74
N ARG A 58 7.74 -3.85 1.69
CA ARG A 58 8.40 -4.44 2.86
C ARG A 58 8.63 -3.43 3.97
N LEU A 59 8.99 -2.19 3.61
CA LEU A 59 9.15 -1.11 4.59
C LEU A 59 7.80 -0.79 5.25
N SER A 60 6.72 -0.72 4.48
CA SER A 60 5.37 -0.46 4.99
C SER A 60 4.93 -1.56 5.96
N GLU A 61 5.12 -2.83 5.60
CA GLU A 61 4.86 -3.98 6.47
C GLU A 61 5.67 -3.90 7.77
N ALA A 62 6.96 -3.57 7.70
CA ALA A 62 7.85 -3.51 8.85
C ALA A 62 7.52 -2.36 9.84
N VAL A 63 6.97 -1.24 9.35
CA VAL A 63 6.67 -0.07 10.20
C VAL A 63 5.20 0.02 10.62
N ALA A 64 4.29 -0.70 9.96
CA ALA A 64 2.84 -0.57 10.14
C ALA A 64 2.38 -0.71 11.59
N GLU A 65 2.88 -1.69 12.34
CA GLU A 65 2.53 -1.85 13.75
C GLU A 65 3.00 -0.66 14.59
N ARG A 66 4.22 -0.16 14.34
CA ARG A 66 4.84 0.94 15.10
C ARG A 66 4.13 2.26 14.90
N VAL A 67 3.61 2.51 13.70
CA VAL A 67 2.89 3.75 13.36
C VAL A 67 1.37 3.59 13.41
N ASN A 68 0.88 2.43 13.87
CA ASN A 68 -0.53 2.05 13.90
C ASN A 68 -1.27 2.32 12.58
N ALA A 69 -0.74 1.76 11.48
CA ALA A 69 -1.32 1.90 10.15
C ALA A 69 -1.76 0.56 9.56
N ALA A 70 -2.72 0.62 8.63
CA ALA A 70 -3.03 -0.45 7.70
C ALA A 70 -2.17 -0.29 6.43
N VAL A 71 -1.78 -1.39 5.80
CA VAL A 71 -1.01 -1.41 4.55
C VAL A 71 -1.95 -1.72 3.40
N ALA A 72 -2.13 -0.75 2.49
CA ALA A 72 -2.89 -0.92 1.27
C ALA A 72 -2.10 -1.76 0.24
N PRO A 73 -2.77 -2.37 -0.76
CA PRO A 73 -2.08 -2.97 -1.89
C PRO A 73 -1.12 -1.97 -2.56
N PRO A 74 0.06 -2.41 -3.03
CA PRO A 74 0.97 -1.52 -3.71
C PRO A 74 0.38 -1.03 -5.04
N ILE A 75 0.71 0.19 -5.44
CA ILE A 75 0.56 0.67 -6.82
C ILE A 75 1.84 0.33 -7.58
N PRO A 76 1.84 -0.68 -8.48
CA PRO A 76 3.08 -1.28 -8.96
C PRO A 76 3.64 -0.65 -10.24
N TYR A 77 2.92 0.33 -10.81
CA TYR A 77 3.28 1.02 -12.05
C TYR A 77 3.21 2.52 -11.83
N GLY A 78 4.28 3.24 -12.20
CA GLY A 78 4.42 4.65 -11.93
C GLY A 78 5.10 5.44 -13.05
N VAL A 79 5.56 6.63 -12.70
CA VAL A 79 6.24 7.56 -13.60
C VAL A 79 7.75 7.32 -13.55
N THR A 80 8.30 6.68 -14.59
CA THR A 80 9.73 6.28 -14.69
C THR A 80 10.58 7.16 -15.61
N ALA A 81 9.92 8.09 -16.32
CA ALA A 81 10.52 8.90 -17.39
C ALA A 81 11.38 8.04 -18.36
N HIS A 82 12.68 8.34 -18.44
CA HIS A 82 13.61 7.72 -19.40
C HIS A 82 13.88 6.24 -19.14
N LEU A 83 13.77 5.77 -17.90
CA LEU A 83 14.04 4.37 -17.56
C LEU A 83 12.95 3.43 -18.06
N GLY A 84 11.75 3.95 -18.33
CA GLY A 84 10.65 3.20 -18.95
C GLY A 84 10.94 2.74 -20.39
N ALA A 85 11.95 3.31 -21.06
CA ALA A 85 12.36 2.88 -22.41
C ALA A 85 13.31 1.66 -22.41
N LEU A 86 13.84 1.28 -21.24
CA LEU A 86 14.71 0.11 -21.11
C LEU A 86 13.87 -1.18 -21.03
N ALA A 87 14.47 -2.32 -21.41
CA ALA A 87 13.75 -3.59 -21.50
C ALA A 87 13.07 -3.97 -20.17
N GLY A 88 11.76 -4.19 -20.21
CA GLY A 88 10.93 -4.52 -19.05
C GLY A 88 10.53 -3.32 -18.19
N GLY A 89 11.05 -2.12 -18.48
CA GLY A 89 10.59 -0.87 -17.91
C GLY A 89 9.19 -0.51 -18.39
N THR A 90 8.43 0.19 -17.56
CA THR A 90 7.10 0.70 -17.90
C THR A 90 7.02 2.18 -17.60
N HIS A 91 6.19 2.93 -18.32
CA HIS A 91 5.96 4.35 -18.05
C HIS A 91 4.47 4.66 -18.05
N VAL A 92 3.93 5.04 -16.89
CA VAL A 92 2.59 5.65 -16.79
C VAL A 92 2.76 7.16 -16.96
N PRO A 93 2.05 7.80 -17.90
CA PRO A 93 2.08 9.26 -18.01
C PRO A 93 1.64 9.93 -16.71
N ALA A 94 2.34 10.98 -16.30
CA ALA A 94 2.08 11.67 -15.03
C ALA A 94 0.62 12.10 -14.82
N PRO A 95 -0.13 12.60 -15.83
CA PRO A 95 -1.55 12.93 -15.65
C PRO A 95 -2.41 11.71 -15.27
N ALA A 96 -2.25 10.60 -16.01
CA ALA A 96 -3.00 9.37 -15.76
C ALA A 96 -2.64 8.75 -14.40
N PHE A 97 -1.36 8.79 -14.04
CA PHE A 97 -0.90 8.33 -12.73
C PHE A 97 -1.49 9.18 -11.61
N THR A 98 -1.49 10.51 -11.76
CA THR A 98 -2.04 11.44 -10.76
C THR A 98 -3.53 11.22 -10.56
N GLU A 99 -4.30 11.07 -11.65
CA GLU A 99 -5.73 10.79 -11.60
C GLU A 99 -6.02 9.47 -10.88
N TYR A 100 -5.30 8.41 -11.24
CA TYR A 100 -5.44 7.10 -10.61
C TYR A 100 -5.11 7.12 -9.12
N VAL A 101 -3.94 7.64 -8.73
CA VAL A 101 -3.51 7.71 -7.32
C VAL A 101 -4.49 8.55 -6.50
N THR A 102 -4.98 9.67 -7.06
CA THR A 102 -5.99 10.50 -6.40
C THR A 102 -7.26 9.69 -6.15
N ALA A 103 -7.77 8.98 -7.16
CA ALA A 103 -8.97 8.14 -7.02
C ALA A 103 -8.78 7.05 -5.95
N VAL A 104 -7.60 6.41 -5.90
CA VAL A 104 -7.27 5.40 -4.87
C VAL A 104 -7.25 6.01 -3.47
N ILE A 105 -6.54 7.12 -3.27
CA ILE A 105 -6.44 7.77 -1.95
C ILE A 105 -7.81 8.28 -1.49
N THR A 106 -8.60 8.87 -2.39
CA THR A 106 -9.98 9.29 -2.08
C THR A 106 -10.86 8.10 -1.71
N ALA A 107 -10.76 6.97 -2.42
CA ALA A 107 -11.51 5.76 -2.09
C ALA A 107 -11.12 5.20 -0.72
N LEU A 108 -9.82 5.19 -0.38
CA LEU A 108 -9.33 4.77 0.94
C LEU A 108 -9.83 5.70 2.04
N ALA A 109 -9.76 7.03 1.85
CA ALA A 109 -10.23 8.00 2.82
C ALA A 109 -11.75 7.92 3.09
N HIS A 110 -12.54 7.42 2.12
CA HIS A 110 -13.97 7.17 2.32
C HIS A 110 -14.29 5.95 3.20
N GLN A 111 -13.31 5.10 3.51
CA GLN A 111 -13.50 3.92 4.37
C GLN A 111 -13.40 4.24 5.88
N GLY A 112 -13.12 5.49 6.25
CA GLY A 112 -12.85 5.95 7.61
C GLY A 112 -11.38 6.33 7.83
#